data_AF-A0A7Y1VJJ0-F1
#
_entry.id   AF-A0A7Y1VJJ0-F1
#
_cell.length_a   1.000
_cell.length_b   1.000
_cell.length_c   1.000
_cell.angle_alpha   90.00
_cell.angle_beta   90.00
_cell.angle_gamma   90.00
#
_symmetry.space_group_name_H-M   'P 1'
#
loop_
_entity.id
_entity.type
_entity.pdbx_description
1 polymer ?
#
loop_
_entity_poly.entity_id
_entity_poly.type
_entity_poly.pdbx_seq_one_letter_code
_entity_poly.pdbx_strand_id
1 'polypeptide(L)' 'MQCNFSFIIPVFNRPGEMQELLESISIQTFDRSFEVVVIEDGSK' A
#
# COMPACT_ATOMS: atom_id res chain seq x y z
N MET A 1 -21.97 9.57 6.16
CA MET A 1 -21.59 8.35 5.40
C MET A 1 -20.17 8.01 5.77
N GLN A 2 -19.89 6.76 6.10
CA GLN A 2 -18.54 6.29 6.42
C GLN A 2 -17.90 5.79 5.12
N CYS A 3 -16.83 6.47 4.68
CA CYS A 3 -16.05 6.05 3.52
C CYS A 3 -14.85 5.25 4.01
N ASN A 4 -14.78 3.99 3.58
CA ASN A 4 -13.63 3.12 3.82
C ASN A 4 -12.74 3.13 2.58
N PHE A 5 -11.43 3.12 2.80
CA PHE A 5 -10.44 3.10 1.73
C PHE A 5 -9.60 1.83 1.79
N SER A 6 -9.42 1.22 0.63
CA SER A 6 -8.64 0.00 0.45
C SER A 6 -7.66 0.21 -0.69
N PHE A 7 -6.37 0.13 -0.39
CA PHE A 7 -5.30 0.27 -1.36
C PHE A 7 -4.81 -1.12 -1.76
N ILE A 8 -5.06 -1.52 -3.01
CA ILE A 8 -4.58 -2.78 -3.57
C ILE A 8 -3.35 -2.46 -4.43
N ILE A 9 -2.19 -2.94 -3.99
CA ILE A 9 -0.90 -2.61 -4.58
C ILE A 9 -0.29 -3.89 -5.17
N PRO A 10 -0.45 -4.13 -6.49
CA PRO A 10 0.28 -5.20 -7.15
C PRO A 10 1.76 -4.83 -7.25
N VAL A 11 2.65 -5.74 -6.83
CA VAL A 11 4.10 -5.57 -6.87
C VAL A 11 4.72 -6.73 -7.64
N PHE A 12 5.69 -6.42 -8.49
CA PHE A 12 6.46 -7.39 -9.25
C PHE A 12 7.94 -7.04 -9.25
N ASN A 13 8.75 -7.80 -8.50
CA ASN A 13 10.22 -7.68 -8.46
C ASN A 13 10.74 -6.24 -8.18
N ARG A 14 10.07 -5.47 -7.31
CA ARG A 14 10.39 -4.06 -6.99
C ARG A 14 10.41 -3.77 -5.47
N PRO A 15 11.35 -4.37 -4.71
CA PRO A 15 11.39 -4.20 -3.26
C PRO A 15 11.76 -2.77 -2.82
N GLY A 16 12.58 -2.04 -3.59
CA GLY A 16 13.00 -0.68 -3.27
C GLY A 16 11.85 0.33 -3.37
N GLU A 17 11.17 0.37 -4.52
CA GLU A 17 10.02 1.26 -4.72
C GLU A 17 8.87 0.94 -3.75
N MET A 18 8.72 -0.33 -3.39
CA MET A 18 7.73 -0.76 -2.41
C MET A 18 8.03 -0.22 -1.00
N GLN A 19 9.30 -0.20 -0.59
CA GLN A 19 9.69 0.43 0.67
C GLN A 19 9.38 1.93 0.69
N GLU A 20 9.76 2.67 -0.35
CA GLU A 20 9.48 4.11 -0.46
C GLU A 20 7.96 4.39 -0.44
N LEU A 21 7.18 3.56 -1.12
CA LEU A 21 5.72 3.66 -1.15
C LEU A 21 5.12 3.47 0.24
N LEU A 22 5.50 2.42 0.98
CA LEU A 22 5.00 2.21 2.34
C LEU A 22 5.43 3.31 3.31
N GLU A 23 6.66 3.80 3.20
CA GLU A 23 7.13 4.94 4.00
C GLU A 23 6.26 6.17 3.73
N SER A 24 5.93 6.45 2.47
CA SER A 24 5.04 7.54 2.10
C SER A 24 3.61 7.36 2.65
N ILE A 25 3.10 6.13 2.68
CA ILE A 25 1.78 5.78 3.23
C ILE A 25 1.78 5.94 4.76
N SER A 26 2.90 5.63 5.44
CA SER A 26 3.00 5.71 6.90
C SER A 26 2.92 7.13 7.45
N ILE A 27 3.26 8.14 6.64
CA ILE A 27 3.25 9.56 7.03
C ILE A 27 1.98 10.30 6.58
N GLN A 28 0.99 9.58 6.04
CA GLN A 28 -0.28 10.20 5.64
C GLN A 28 -1.01 10.77 6.86
N THR A 29 -1.64 11.93 6.69
CA THR A 29 -2.35 12.64 7.75
C THR A 29 -3.85 12.28 7.83
N PHE A 30 -4.25 11.22 7.11
CA PHE A 30 -5.62 10.74 7.13
C PHE A 30 -5.95 10.10 8.49
N ASP A 31 -7.04 10.54 9.09
CA ASP A 31 -7.40 10.30 10.49
C ASP A 31 -8.28 9.07 10.70
N ARG A 32 -8.61 8.34 9.64
CA ARG A 32 -9.43 7.13 9.68
C ARG A 32 -8.62 5.92 9.25
N SER A 33 -9.01 4.75 9.75
CA SER A 33 -8.42 3.49 9.34
C SER A 33 -8.63 3.23 7.85
N PHE A 34 -7.60 2.69 7.21
CA PHE A 34 -7.63 2.19 5.85
C PHE A 34 -6.80 0.90 5.80
N GLU A 35 -7.01 0.12 4.75
CA GLU A 35 -6.26 -1.11 4.53
C GLU A 35 -5.31 -0.96 3.34
N VAL A 36 -4.17 -1.63 3.44
CA VAL A 36 -3.19 -1.75 2.37
C VAL A 36 -2.96 -3.23 2.12
N VAL A 37 -3.30 -3.70 0.93
CA VAL A 37 -3.17 -5.09 0.50
C VAL A 37 -2.12 -5.12 -0.60
N VAL A 38 -0.96 -5.70 -0.28
CA VAL A 38 0.14 -5.89 -1.24
C VAL A 38 -0.01 -7.26 -1.88
N ILE A 39 -0.10 -7.28 -3.21
CA ILE A 39 -0.20 -8.51 -4.00
C ILE A 39 1.10 -8.67 -4.76
N GLU A 40 1.99 -9.51 -4.24
CA GLU A 40 3.22 -9.86 -4.95
C GLU A 40 2.94 -11.03 -5.90
N ASP A 41 2.81 -10.75 -7.19
CA ASP A 41 2.64 -11.78 -8.22
C ASP A 41 4.01 -12.35 -8.60
N GLY A 42 4.64 -13.01 -7.63
CA GLY A 42 5.98 -13.56 -7.70
C GLY A 42 6.18 -14.42 -8.95
N SER A 43 6.74 -13.82 -10.00
CA SER A 43 7.35 -14.54 -11.12
C SER A 43 8.87 -14.41 -11.02
N LYS A 44 9.44 -15.13 -10.04
CA LYS A 44 10.60 -16.03 -10.18
C LYS A 44 10.92 -16.74 -8.87
#